data_AF-A0A7V9LDY4-F1
#
_entry.id   AF-A0A7V9LDY4-F1
#
_cell.length_a   1.000
_cell.length_b   1.000
_cell.length_c   1.000
_cell.angle_alpha   90.00
_cell.angle_beta   90.00
_cell.angle_gamma   90.00
#
_symmetry.space_group_name_H-M   'P 1'
#
loop_
_entity.id
_entity.type
_entity.pdbx_description
1 polymer ?
#
loop_
_entity_poly.entity_id
_entity_poly.type
_entity_poly.pdbx_seq_one_letter_code
_entity_poly.pdbx_strand_id
1 'polypeptide(L)'
;MVQDRPASRSAVVGHAAQLVRAGASLLWVMTTTSDGNARLPAAPLADRLRNELRVPTCIDGGSALLPDLDAAIAAGRADLVIVDRLPSGTRPRRPTHADGLLRR
;
A
#
# COMPACT_ATOMS: atom_id res chain seq x y z
N MET A 1 0.09 -3.08 -12.08
CA MET A 1 0.84 -3.72 -10.98
C MET A 1 2.32 -3.58 -11.26
N VAL A 2 3.12 -3.24 -10.25
CA VAL A 2 4.57 -3.00 -10.36
C VAL A 2 5.28 -3.92 -9.37
N GLN A 3 6.26 -4.68 -9.82
CA GLN A 3 7.03 -5.58 -8.96
C GLN A 3 8.43 -5.00 -8.73
N ASP A 4 8.83 -4.84 -7.47
CA ASP A 4 10.19 -4.44 -7.13
C ASP A 4 11.19 -5.48 -7.61
N ARG A 5 12.25 -4.97 -8.23
CA ARG A 5 13.41 -5.72 -8.68
C ARG A 5 14.62 -4.86 -8.34
N PRO A 6 15.26 -5.07 -7.17
CA PRO A 6 16.32 -4.20 -6.68
C PRO A 6 17.42 -3.93 -7.71
N ALA A 7 17.84 -4.97 -8.44
CA ALA A 7 18.86 -4.88 -9.49
C ALA A 7 18.43 -4.08 -10.75
N SER A 8 17.14 -3.75 -10.88
CA SER A 8 16.59 -3.09 -12.08
C SER A 8 15.57 -2.01 -11.74
N ARG A 9 15.69 -1.37 -10.57
CA ARG A 9 14.72 -0.37 -10.10
C ARG A 9 14.46 0.76 -11.08
N SER A 10 15.47 1.24 -11.81
CA SER A 10 15.28 2.30 -12.81
C SER A 10 14.34 1.86 -13.94
N ALA A 11 14.45 0.61 -14.42
CA ALA A 11 13.54 0.07 -15.42
C ALA A 11 12.11 -0.11 -14.85
N VAL A 12 11.99 -0.54 -13.59
CA VAL A 12 10.71 -0.66 -12.89
C VAL A 12 9.99 0.69 -12.77
N VAL A 13 10.72 1.75 -12.41
CA VAL A 13 10.19 3.13 -12.36
C VAL A 13 9.77 3.59 -13.76
N GLY A 14 10.59 3.34 -14.78
CA GLY A 14 10.25 3.66 -16.17
C GLY A 14 8.96 2.99 -16.65
N HIS A 15 8.78 1.71 -16.29
CA HIS A 15 7.55 0.97 -16.58
C HIS A 15 6.35 1.54 -15.81
N ALA A 16 6.50 1.85 -14.52
CA ALA A 16 5.45 2.48 -13.73
C ALA A 16 5.01 3.83 -14.33
N ALA A 17 5.96 4.64 -14.81
CA ALA A 17 5.65 5.89 -15.50
C ALA A 17 4.89 5.66 -16.81
N GLN A 18 5.16 4.58 -17.54
CA GLN A 18 4.36 4.20 -18.72
C GLN A 18 2.93 3.84 -18.33
N LEU A 19 2.73 3.10 -17.24
CA LEU A 19 1.39 2.77 -16.73
C LEU A 19 0.59 4.02 -16.35
N VAL A 20 1.22 4.98 -15.67
CA VAL A 20 0.59 6.26 -15.31
C VAL A 20 0.21 7.05 -16.57
N ARG A 21 1.10 7.11 -17.58
CA ARG A 21 0.77 7.74 -18.88
C ARG A 21 -0.37 7.03 -19.62
N ALA A 22 -0.52 5.72 -19.42
CA ALA A 22 -1.65 4.95 -19.94
C ALA A 22 -2.95 5.15 -19.13
N GLY A 23 -2.93 6.00 -18.09
CA GLY A 23 -4.11 6.37 -17.30
C GLY A 23 -4.24 5.65 -15.95
N ALA A 24 -3.23 4.91 -15.50
CA ALA A 24 -3.26 4.31 -14.16
C ALA A 24 -3.25 5.41 -13.09
N SER A 25 -4.33 5.49 -12.31
CA SER A 25 -4.50 6.43 -11.20
C SER A 25 -4.04 5.90 -9.84
N LEU A 26 -3.63 4.63 -9.78
CA LEU A 26 -3.09 3.97 -8.60
C LEU A 26 -2.09 2.89 -9.02
N LEU A 27 -1.00 2.75 -8.26
CA LEU A 27 -0.01 1.70 -8.47
C LEU A 27 0.02 0.72 -7.30
N TRP A 28 -0.36 -0.53 -7.57
CA TRP A 28 -0.08 -1.64 -6.65
C TRP A 28 1.36 -2.10 -6.84
N VAL A 29 2.16 -1.92 -5.79
CA VAL A 29 3.58 -2.24 -5.71
C VAL A 29 3.76 -3.50 -4.87
N MET A 30 4.35 -4.52 -5.48
CA MET A 30 4.64 -5.80 -4.85
C MET A 30 6.15 -6.01 -4.80
N THR A 31 6.59 -6.91 -3.94
CA THR A 31 7.96 -7.42 -3.99
C THR A 31 7.94 -8.93 -3.79
N THR A 32 8.87 -9.61 -4.45
CA THR A 32 9.13 -11.04 -4.26
C THR A 32 10.31 -11.29 -3.33
N THR A 33 11.02 -10.24 -2.91
CA THR A 33 12.11 -10.37 -1.95
C THR A 33 11.55 -10.28 -0.53
N SER A 34 11.56 -11.41 0.18
CA SER A 34 11.49 -11.41 1.63
C SER A 34 12.89 -11.10 2.16
N ASP A 35 13.29 -9.84 2.14
CA ASP A 35 14.40 -9.44 3.01
C ASP A 35 13.90 -9.73 4.42
N GLY A 36 14.36 -10.83 5.05
CA GLY A 36 13.74 -11.45 6.23
C GLY A 36 13.58 -10.55 7.45
N ASN A 37 14.13 -9.33 7.41
CA ASN A 37 14.04 -8.31 8.44
C ASN A 37 13.05 -7.18 8.12
N ALA A 38 12.60 -7.04 6.86
CA ALA A 38 11.69 -5.97 6.44
C ALA A 38 10.25 -6.47 6.46
N ARG A 39 9.43 -5.92 7.37
CA ARG A 39 8.01 -6.26 7.48
C ARG A 39 7.16 -5.74 6.33
N LEU A 40 7.60 -4.67 5.66
CA LEU A 40 6.95 -4.06 4.50
C LEU A 40 7.98 -3.80 3.39
N PRO A 41 8.46 -4.85 2.70
CA PRO A 41 9.61 -4.76 1.81
C PRO A 41 9.31 -3.95 0.52
N ALA A 42 8.04 -3.80 0.12
CA ALA A 42 7.65 -2.97 -1.02
C ALA A 42 7.57 -1.47 -0.70
N ALA A 43 7.56 -1.08 0.58
CA ALA A 43 7.34 0.31 1.00
C ALA A 43 8.39 1.31 0.46
N PRO A 44 9.70 0.99 0.39
CA PRO A 44 10.68 1.94 -0.17
C PRO A 44 10.45 2.24 -1.65
N LEU A 45 10.04 1.26 -2.45
CA LEU A 45 9.72 1.50 -3.86
C LEU A 45 8.39 2.25 -4.01
N ALA A 46 7.39 1.93 -3.19
CA ALA A 46 6.11 2.64 -3.20
C ALA A 46 6.27 4.13 -2.88
N ASP A 47 7.00 4.47 -1.81
CA ASP A 47 7.32 5.85 -1.44
C ASP A 47 7.99 6.61 -2.59
N ARG A 48 8.99 5.99 -3.23
CA ARG A 48 9.65 6.57 -4.39
C ARG A 48 8.69 6.82 -5.55
N LEU A 49 7.89 5.84 -5.94
CA LEU A 49 6.92 5.97 -7.04
C LEU A 49 5.87 7.03 -6.75
N ARG A 50 5.38 7.11 -5.50
CA ARG A 50 4.46 8.14 -5.04
C ARG A 50 5.05 9.55 -5.22
N ASN A 51 6.29 9.74 -4.78
CA ASN A 51 6.98 11.03 -4.84
C ASN A 51 7.34 11.46 -6.27
N GLU A 52 7.78 10.53 -7.10
CA GLU A 52 8.20 10.80 -8.48
C GLU A 52 7.02 10.92 -9.45
N LEU A 53 6.02 10.04 -9.35
CA LEU A 53 4.92 9.94 -10.31
C LEU A 53 3.64 10.63 -9.86
N ARG A 54 3.56 11.08 -8.60
CA ARG A 54 2.42 11.81 -8.01
C ARG A 54 1.09 11.07 -8.11
N VAL A 55 1.15 9.74 -8.10
CA VAL A 55 -0.03 8.87 -8.03
C VAL A 55 -0.03 8.09 -6.71
N PRO A 56 -1.22 7.83 -6.14
CA PRO A 56 -1.34 6.97 -4.97
C PRO A 56 -0.72 5.59 -5.18
N THR A 57 -0.13 5.06 -4.12
CA THR A 57 0.49 3.73 -4.10
C THR A 57 -0.14 2.81 -3.08
N CYS A 58 -0.18 1.54 -3.43
CA CYS A 58 -0.70 0.47 -2.59
C CYS A 58 0.33 -0.64 -2.47
N ILE A 59 0.53 -1.18 -1.27
CA ILE A 59 1.43 -2.31 -1.00
C ILE A 59 0.71 -3.45 -0.30
N ASP A 60 1.25 -4.66 -0.39
CA ASP A 60 0.81 -5.77 0.46
C ASP A 60 1.40 -5.65 1.86
N GLY A 61 0.54 -5.81 2.87
CA GLY A 61 0.90 -5.80 4.28
C GLY A 61 1.54 -7.11 4.74
N GLY A 62 1.31 -8.21 4.03
CA GLY A 62 1.87 -9.53 4.35
C GLY A 62 1.65 -9.91 5.83
N SER A 63 2.74 -10.16 6.55
CA SER A 63 2.74 -10.47 7.99
C SER A 63 3.09 -9.27 8.89
N ALA A 64 2.98 -8.04 8.37
CA ALA A 64 3.21 -6.84 9.15
C ALA A 64 2.19 -6.68 10.28
N LEU A 65 2.64 -6.14 11.41
CA LEU A 65 1.77 -5.86 12.56
C LEU A 65 1.09 -4.50 12.35
N LEU A 66 0.00 -4.26 13.07
CA LEU A 66 -0.72 -2.98 13.00
C LEU A 66 0.20 -1.75 13.17
N PRO A 67 1.18 -1.71 14.10
CA PRO A 67 2.09 -0.57 14.21
C PRO A 67 2.97 -0.34 12.98
N ASP A 68 3.32 -1.41 12.25
CA ASP A 68 4.09 -1.29 11.00
C ASP A 68 3.23 -0.67 9.89
N LEU A 69 1.95 -1.06 9.82
CA LEU A 69 0.98 -0.51 8.88
C LEU A 69 0.74 0.98 9.18
N ASP A 70 0.48 1.31 10.44
CA ASP A 70 0.29 2.68 10.90
C ASP A 70 1.52 3.54 10.59
N ALA A 71 2.72 3.02 10.86
CA ALA A 71 3.96 3.71 10.54
C ALA A 71 4.15 3.94 9.03
N ALA A 72 3.79 2.97 8.19
CA ALA A 72 3.91 3.13 6.74
C ALA A 72 2.96 4.20 6.18
N ILE A 73 1.72 4.23 6.66
CA ILE A 73 0.73 5.26 6.28
C ILE A 73 1.13 6.62 6.85
N ALA A 74 1.46 6.71 8.14
CA ALA A 74 1.82 7.97 8.81
C ALA A 74 3.08 8.61 8.22
N ALA A 75 4.06 7.80 7.83
CA ALA A 75 5.27 8.28 7.15
C ALA A 75 5.03 8.61 5.66
N GLY A 76 3.83 8.38 5.12
CA GLY A 76 3.51 8.60 3.72
C GLY A 76 4.23 7.66 2.75
N ARG A 77 4.70 6.51 3.23
CA ARG A 77 5.43 5.53 2.41
C ARG A 77 4.51 4.70 1.51
N ALA A 78 3.22 4.65 1.85
CA ALA A 78 2.15 4.10 1.03
C ALA A 78 0.86 4.88 1.33
N ASP A 79 -0.06 4.92 0.37
CA ASP A 79 -1.39 5.52 0.57
C ASP A 79 -2.40 4.46 1.03
N LEU A 80 -2.17 3.19 0.66
CA LEU A 80 -3.00 2.05 1.04
C LEU A 80 -2.13 0.82 1.36
N VAL A 81 -2.59 0.01 2.30
CA VAL A 81 -2.01 -1.33 2.54
C VAL A 81 -3.09 -2.38 2.42
N ILE A 82 -2.87 -3.38 1.57
CA ILE A 82 -3.73 -4.56 1.43
C ILE A 82 -3.37 -5.54 2.54
N VAL A 83 -4.37 -5.96 3.31
CA VAL A 83 -4.21 -6.99 4.33
C VAL A 83 -5.13 -8.16 4.01
N ASP A 84 -4.57 -9.37 3.96
CA ASP A 84 -5.35 -10.59 3.71
C ASP A 84 -6.27 -10.92 4.91
N ARG A 85 -5.78 -10.63 6.12
CA ARG A 85 -6.59 -10.65 7.35
C ARG A 85 -6.31 -9.41 8.17
N LEU A 86 -7.35 -8.98 8.87
CA LEU A 86 -7.24 -7.95 9.89
C LEU A 86 -6.20 -8.36 10.96
N PRO A 87 -5.21 -7.51 11.27
CA PRO A 87 -4.21 -7.80 12.29
C PRO A 87 -4.84 -8.09 13.66
N SER A 88 -4.24 -8.99 14.43
CA SER A 88 -4.67 -9.29 15.80
C SER A 88 -4.81 -7.99 16.62
N GLY A 89 -5.96 -7.80 17.26
CA GLY A 89 -6.25 -6.59 18.06
C GLY A 89 -7.04 -5.49 17.34
N THR A 90 -7.24 -5.58 16.02
CA THR A 90 -8.21 -4.71 15.35
C THR A 90 -9.63 -5.16 15.69
N ARG A 91 -10.40 -4.32 16.37
CA ARG A 91 -11.83 -4.56 16.64
C ARG A 91 -12.62 -4.11 15.40
N PRO A 92 -13.44 -4.96 14.75
CA PRO A 92 -14.28 -4.49 13.65
C PRO A 92 -15.20 -3.40 14.18
N ARG A 93 -15.09 -2.19 13.62
CA ARG A 93 -15.99 -1.09 13.98
C ARG A 93 -17.37 -1.46 13.46
N ARG A 94 -18.30 -1.79 14.37
CA ARG A 94 -19.71 -2.02 13.99
C ARG A 94 -20.22 -0.73 13.33
N PRO A 95 -20.76 -0.78 12.10
CA PRO A 95 -21.29 0.43 11.48
C PRO A 95 -22.48 0.93 12.31
N THR A 96 -22.33 2.10 12.92
CA THR A 96 -23.39 2.83 13.62
C THR A 96 -24.26 3.56 12.60
N HIS A 97 -25.05 2.79 11.84
CA HIS A 97 -26.13 3.34 11.02
C HIS A 97 -27.40 2.53 11.25
N ALA A 98 -28.01 2.69 12.43
CA ALA A 98 -29.34 2.16 12.72
C ALA A 98 -30.04 2.91 13.87
N ASP A 99 -30.05 4.25 13.88
CA ASP A 99 -30.81 4.99 14.91
C ASP A 99 -31.47 6.30 14.45
N GLY A 100 -31.64 6.52 13.15
CA GLY A 100 -32.15 7.81 12.63
C GLY A 100 -33.33 7.77 11.66
N LEU A 101 -33.88 6.61 11.30
CA LEU A 101 -34.76 6.49 10.12
C LEU A 101 -36.11 5.81 10.38
N LEU A 102 -36.68 5.99 11.58
CA LEU A 102 -38.07 5.63 11.90
C LEU A 102 -38.83 6.74 12.64
N ARG A 103 -38.67 8.00 12.20
CA ARG A 103 -39.61 9.09 12.53
C ARG A 103 -39.96 9.88 11.29
N ARG A 104 -40.83 9.31 10.45
CA ARG A 104 -41.73 10.04 9.56
C ARG A 104 -43.03 9.26 9.46
#